data_AF-X1L0K4-F1
#
_entry.id   AF-X1L0K4-F1
#
_cell.length_a   1.000
_cell.length_b   1.000
_cell.length_c   1.000
_cell.angle_alpha   90.00
_cell.angle_beta   90.00
_cell.angle_gamma   90.00
#
_symmetry.space_group_name_H-M   'P 1'
#
loop_
_entity.id
_entity.type
_entity.pdbx_description
1 polymer ?
#
loop_
_entity_poly.entity_id
_entity_poly.type
_entity_poly.pdbx_seq_one_letter_code
_entity_poly.pdbx_strand_id
1 'polypeptide(L)'
;MNPSLELEGTLWARIGTEEDYVKGRKILEGPIELFWDSGAFLARNKAIIPWENMKIDRETEKLGILELALHTPQGDFSDTIDDVQLYKE
;
A
#
# COMPACT_ATOMS: atom_id res chain seq x y z
N MET A 1 10.20 18.95 -18.43
CA MET A 1 9.41 17.74 -18.12
C MET A 1 9.29 17.71 -16.62
N ASN A 2 8.08 17.76 -16.06
CA ASN A 2 7.91 17.49 -14.64
C ASN A 2 8.29 16.03 -14.44
N PRO A 3 9.25 15.72 -13.56
CA PRO A 3 9.39 14.36 -13.11
C PRO A 3 8.14 13.98 -12.31
N SER A 4 7.22 13.21 -12.90
CA SER A 4 6.09 12.66 -12.14
C SER A 4 6.66 11.68 -11.11
N LEU A 5 6.30 11.88 -9.85
CA LEU A 5 6.44 10.85 -8.83
C LEU A 5 5.27 9.89 -9.03
N GLU A 6 5.56 8.62 -9.20
CA GLU A 6 4.55 7.58 -9.40
C GLU A 6 4.74 6.53 -8.32
N LEU A 7 3.72 6.32 -7.50
CA LEU A 7 3.71 5.26 -6.48
C LEU A 7 2.87 4.11 -7.03
N GLU A 8 3.48 2.94 -7.15
CA GLU A 8 2.77 1.70 -7.40
C GLU A 8 2.78 0.86 -6.13
N GLY A 9 1.72 0.09 -5.92
CA GLY A 9 1.70 -0.87 -4.82
C GLY A 9 0.92 -2.11 -5.12
N THR A 10 1.34 -3.20 -4.48
CA THR A 10 0.67 -4.50 -4.51
C THR A 10 0.35 -4.93 -3.09
N LEU A 11 -0.94 -5.07 -2.79
CA LEU A 11 -1.41 -5.56 -1.50
C LEU A 11 -1.75 -7.04 -1.60
N TRP A 12 -1.22 -7.83 -0.68
CA TRP A 12 -1.45 -9.26 -0.58
C TRP A 12 -2.26 -9.59 0.69
N ALA A 13 -3.12 -10.61 0.58
CA ALA A 13 -3.68 -11.27 1.75
C ALA A 13 -2.55 -11.96 2.53
N ARG A 14 -2.66 -12.07 3.86
CA ARG A 14 -1.80 -12.96 4.63
C ARG A 14 -2.45 -14.32 4.80
N ILE A 15 -1.65 -15.36 4.63
CA ILE A 15 -2.01 -16.75 4.92
C ILE A 15 -1.05 -17.25 5.98
N GLY A 16 -1.55 -18.01 6.96
CA GLY A 16 -0.74 -18.57 8.04
C GLY A 16 -1.16 -18.08 9.42
N THR A 17 -0.22 -18.09 10.36
CA THR A 17 -0.42 -17.76 11.77
C THR A 17 0.47 -16.59 12.19
N GLU A 18 0.29 -16.05 13.40
CA GLU A 18 1.09 -14.91 13.89
C GLU A 18 2.59 -15.14 13.91
N GLU A 19 3.02 -16.40 13.90
CA GLU A 19 4.43 -16.80 13.92
C GLU A 19 5.01 -16.98 12.49
N ASP A 20 4.16 -17.17 11.48
CA ASP A 20 4.56 -17.44 10.10
C ASP A 20 3.48 -17.01 9.10
N TYR A 21 3.51 -15.73 8.72
CA TYR A 21 2.65 -15.19 7.67
C TYR A 21 3.36 -15.19 6.33
N VAL A 22 2.69 -15.71 5.31
CA VAL A 22 3.14 -15.68 3.92
C VAL A 22 2.16 -14.91 3.03
N LYS A 23 2.65 -14.46 1.87
CA LYS A 23 1.82 -13.83 0.84
C LYS A 23 0.80 -14.83 0.30
N GLY A 24 -0.47 -14.46 0.40
CA GLY A 24 -1.59 -15.18 -0.18
C GLY A 24 -1.97 -14.65 -1.55
N ARG A 25 -3.28 -14.53 -1.81
CA ARG A 25 -3.75 -13.93 -3.06
C ARG A 25 -3.54 -12.42 -3.08
N LYS A 26 -3.43 -11.88 -4.28
CA LYS A 26 -3.38 -10.44 -4.54
C LYS A 26 -4.76 -9.80 -4.28
N ILE A 27 -4.76 -8.69 -3.56
CA ILE A 27 -5.95 -7.91 -3.18
C ILE A 27 -6.03 -6.63 -4.02
N LEU A 28 -4.89 -5.99 -4.25
CA LEU A 28 -4.74 -4.78 -5.05
C LEU A 28 -3.39 -4.84 -5.79
N GLU A 29 -3.36 -4.28 -6.98
CA GLU A 29 -2.14 -3.94 -7.71
C GLU A 29 -2.40 -2.73 -8.60
N GLY A 30 -1.42 -1.85 -8.66
CA GLY A 30 -1.42 -0.71 -9.56
C GLY A 30 -1.05 0.60 -8.88
N PRO A 31 -1.36 1.74 -9.51
CA PRO A 31 -0.99 3.05 -9.00
C PRO A 31 -1.73 3.38 -7.70
N ILE A 32 -1.02 4.01 -6.78
CA ILE A 32 -1.56 4.55 -5.53
C ILE A 32 -1.46 6.07 -5.59
N GLU A 33 -2.57 6.74 -5.31
CA GLU A 33 -2.64 8.19 -5.35
C GLU A 33 -1.83 8.81 -4.20
N LEU A 34 -0.91 9.70 -4.58
CA LEU A 34 -0.11 10.49 -3.65
C LEU A 34 -0.81 11.82 -3.37
N PHE A 35 -0.96 12.14 -2.09
CA PHE A 35 -1.53 13.38 -1.61
C PHE A 35 -0.52 14.12 -0.73
N TRP A 36 -0.37 15.42 -0.98
CA TRP A 36 0.38 16.29 -0.10
C TRP A 36 -0.56 16.91 0.94
N ASP A 37 -0.37 16.57 2.22
CA ASP A 37 -1.10 17.20 3.32
C ASP A 37 -0.27 18.30 3.96
N SER A 38 -0.54 19.55 3.59
CA SER A 38 0.14 20.72 4.15
C SER A 38 -0.28 21.07 5.59
N GLY A 39 -1.36 20.46 6.10
CA GLY A 39 -1.87 20.66 7.46
C GLY A 39 -1.35 19.64 8.47
N ALA A 40 -0.75 18.53 8.01
CA ALA A 40 -0.11 17.56 8.88
C ALA A 40 1.12 18.18 9.56
N PHE A 41 1.30 17.89 10.86
CA PHE A 41 2.39 18.40 11.72
C PHE A 41 3.80 18.23 11.12
N LEU A 42 3.95 17.24 10.23
CA LEU A 42 5.02 17.15 9.26
C LEU A 42 4.33 17.02 7.90
N ALA A 43 4.59 17.93 6.98
CA ALA A 43 4.03 17.87 5.64
C ALA A 43 4.54 16.58 4.98
N ARG A 44 3.66 15.57 4.95
CA ARG A 44 3.99 14.19 4.58
C ARG A 44 3.19 13.86 3.33
N ASN A 45 3.85 13.15 2.41
CA ASN A 45 3.14 12.46 1.35
C ASN A 45 2.31 11.36 1.99
N LYS A 46 0.99 11.41 1.81
CA LYS A 46 0.07 10.35 2.16
C LYS A 46 -0.26 9.58 0.89
N ALA A 47 -0.33 8.27 1.01
CA ALA A 47 -0.82 7.39 -0.04
C ALA A 47 -2.21 6.92 0.38
N ILE A 48 -3.23 7.10 -0.46
CA ILE A 48 -4.60 6.67 -0.16
C ILE A 48 -5.02 5.62 -1.18
N ILE A 49 -5.52 4.48 -0.68
CA ILE A 49 -6.04 3.40 -1.50
C ILE A 49 -7.56 3.36 -1.29
N PRO A 50 -8.37 3.74 -2.29
CA PRO A 50 -9.82 3.71 -2.18
C PRO A 50 -10.34 2.30 -1.86
N TRP A 51 -11.37 2.22 -1.02
CA TRP A 51 -11.89 0.94 -0.54
C TRP A 51 -12.46 0.07 -1.69
N GLU A 52 -13.09 0.72 -2.67
CA GLU A 52 -13.61 0.09 -3.89
C GLU A 52 -12.55 -0.62 -4.73
N ASN A 53 -11.28 -0.23 -4.60
CA ASN A 53 -10.17 -0.87 -5.30
C ASN A 53 -9.66 -2.12 -4.57
N MET A 54 -10.04 -2.31 -3.30
CA MET A 54 -9.67 -3.48 -2.51
C MET A 54 -10.65 -4.63 -2.75
N LYS A 55 -10.21 -5.64 -3.50
CA LYS A 55 -10.98 -6.90 -3.65
C LYS A 55 -10.66 -7.81 -2.47
N ILE A 56 -11.31 -7.60 -1.34
CA ILE A 56 -11.13 -8.41 -0.12
C ILE A 56 -12.44 -9.11 0.29
N ASP A 57 -12.35 -10.37 0.66
CA ASP A 57 -13.38 -11.06 1.43
C ASP A 57 -13.16 -10.76 2.91
N ARG A 58 -13.98 -9.87 3.47
CA ARG A 58 -13.85 -9.38 4.85
C ARG A 58 -14.03 -10.49 5.91
N GLU A 59 -14.68 -11.60 5.57
CA GLU A 59 -14.95 -12.67 6.55
C GLU A 59 -13.77 -13.63 6.69
N THR A 60 -13.00 -13.80 5.61
CA THR A 60 -12.00 -14.86 5.54
C THR A 60 -10.57 -14.33 5.43
N GLU A 61 -10.39 -13.09 4.97
CA GLU A 61 -9.07 -12.57 4.65
C GLU A 61 -8.56 -11.55 5.63
N LYS A 62 -7.31 -11.76 6.03
CA LYS A 62 -6.53 -10.78 6.75
C LYS A 62 -5.60 -10.06 5.77
N LEU A 63 -5.51 -8.74 5.90
CA LEU A 63 -4.49 -7.97 5.21
C LEU A 63 -3.13 -8.23 5.84
N GLY A 64 -2.08 -8.16 5.02
CA GLY A 64 -0.72 -8.46 5.48
C GLY A 64 0.31 -7.59 4.82
N ILE A 65 0.69 -7.95 3.60
CA ILE A 65 1.92 -7.47 3.00
C ILE A 65 1.60 -6.48 1.89
N LEU A 66 2.05 -5.24 2.04
CA LEU A 66 2.02 -4.21 1.00
C LEU A 66 3.43 -3.96 0.49
N GLU A 67 3.62 -4.25 -0.78
CA GLU A 67 4.84 -3.89 -1.51
C GLU A 67 4.62 -2.56 -2.21
N LEU A 68 5.57 -1.65 -2.07
CA LEU A 68 5.53 -0.31 -2.66
C LEU A 68 6.73 -0.10 -3.56
N ALA A 69 6.51 0.53 -4.70
CA ALA A 69 7.56 1.03 -5.59
C ALA A 69 7.28 2.51 -5.89
N LEU A 70 8.19 3.37 -5.47
CA LEU A 70 8.19 4.79 -5.82
C LEU A 70 9.14 4.99 -6.99
N HIS A 71 8.56 5.32 -8.14
CA HIS A 71 9.29 5.67 -9.35
C HIS A 71 9.63 7.15 -9.31
N THR A 72 10.91 7.45 -9.42
CA THR A 72 11.45 8.81 -9.52
C THR A 72 12.42 8.87 -10.70
N PRO A 73 12.69 10.05 -11.27
CA PRO A 73 13.72 10.19 -12.30
C PRO A 73 15.12 9.82 -11.84
N GLN A 74 15.36 9.87 -10.54
CA GLN A 74 16.64 9.52 -9.92
C GLN A 74 16.78 8.00 -9.73
N GLY A 75 15.70 7.24 -9.92
CA GLY A 75 15.64 5.80 -9.77
C GLY A 75 14.41 5.34 -8.99
N ASP A 76 14.29 4.03 -8.86
CA ASP A 76 13.18 3.38 -8.17
C ASP A 76 13.55 3.07 -6.73
N PHE A 77 12.61 3.34 -5.82
CA PHE A 77 12.73 3.02 -4.40
C PHE A 77 11.64 2.03 -4.04
N SER A 78 12.00 0.90 -3.44
CA SER A 78 11.04 -0.11 -3.02
C SER A 78 10.99 -0.21 -1.49
N ASP A 79 9.80 -0.46 -0.96
CA ASP A 79 9.60 -0.78 0.46
C ASP A 79 8.57 -1.90 0.63
N THR A 80 8.58 -2.56 1.79
CA THR A 80 7.61 -3.60 2.13
C THR A 80 7.09 -3.40 3.54
N ILE A 81 5.77 -3.35 3.67
CA ILE A 81 5.06 -3.23 4.95
C ILE A 81 4.39 -4.57 5.23
N ASP A 82 4.90 -5.30 6.22
CA ASP A 82 4.45 -6.67 6.51
C ASP A 82 3.17 -6.76 7.37
N ASP A 83 2.78 -5.67 8.03
CA ASP A 83 1.56 -5.59 8.87
C ASP A 83 0.69 -4.39 8.50
N VAL A 84 -0.05 -4.51 7.40
CA VAL A 84 -1.01 -3.49 6.97
C VAL A 84 -2.25 -3.50 7.86
N GLN A 85 -2.49 -2.39 8.55
CA GLN A 85 -3.67 -2.18 9.39
C GLN A 85 -4.68 -1.25 8.70
N LEU A 86 -5.97 -1.59 8.80
CA LEU A 86 -7.06 -0.73 8.35
C LEU A 86 -7.59 0.08 9.52
N TYR A 87 -7.57 1.40 9.37
CA TYR A 87 -8.27 2.29 10.28
C TYR A 87 -9.53 2.81 9.60
N LYS A 88 -10.62 2.88 10.36
CA LYS A 88 -11.80 3.61 9.95
C LYS A 88 -11.55 5.06 10.36
N GLU A 89 -11.53 5.99 9.41
CA GLU A 89 -11.57 7.43 9.72
C GLU A 89 -12.89 7.79 10.44
#